data_AF-A0AAU3W0Z5-F1
#
_entry.id   AF-A0AAU3W0Z5-F1
#
_cell.length_a   1.000
_cell.length_b   1.000
_cell.length_c   1.000
_cell.angle_alpha   90.00
_cell.angle_beta   90.00
_cell.angle_gamma   90.00
#
_symmetry.space_group_name_H-M   'P 1'
#
loop_
_entity.id
_entity.type
_entity.pdbx_description
1 polymer ?
#
loop_
_entity_poly.entity_id
_entity_poly.type
_entity_poly.pdbx_seq_one_letter_code
_entity_poly.pdbx_strand_id
1 'polypeptide(L)'
;MRDFPTATVRTRVTVPLRFGDGYSVDADLVTFHGLADEKEHLAVVLGKPAANPLVRLHSECLTGDVFGSARCDCGPQLREAVEQIAERGGVLLYLRQEGRGIGLYNKLDAYALQDQGLDTYAANAALGLPEDGRDYTAAAQMLQALGIDSLDLLSNNPDKADQLRDLGITVSHRVPTGVFTTAHNVRYLRAKVLQTQHTLPLPELTAG
;
A
#
# COMPACT_ATOMS: atom_id res chain seq x y z
N MET A 1 25.24 5.85 2.04
CA MET A 1 23.98 6.12 1.30
C MET A 1 23.96 5.15 0.13
N ARG A 2 22.95 4.28 0.00
CA ARG A 2 22.90 3.33 -1.12
C ARG A 2 22.70 4.15 -2.40
N ASP A 3 23.62 4.00 -3.34
CA ASP A 3 23.61 4.71 -4.61
C ASP A 3 22.73 3.93 -5.59
N PHE A 4 21.44 4.26 -5.61
CA PHE A 4 20.49 3.68 -6.56
C PHE A 4 20.47 4.53 -7.83
N PRO A 5 20.30 3.94 -9.02
CA PRO A 5 20.13 4.71 -10.24
C PRO A 5 18.97 5.70 -10.10
N THR A 6 19.15 6.93 -10.55
CA THR A 6 18.13 7.97 -10.45
C THR A 6 16.95 7.64 -11.36
N ALA A 7 15.78 7.39 -10.76
CA ALA A 7 14.55 7.24 -11.52
C ALA A 7 14.07 8.60 -12.05
N THR A 8 13.39 8.61 -13.19
CA THR A 8 12.81 9.82 -13.79
C THR A 8 11.37 9.60 -14.21
N VAL A 9 10.59 10.67 -14.29
CA VAL A 9 9.22 10.61 -14.82
C VAL A 9 9.27 10.25 -16.31
N ARG A 10 8.57 9.18 -16.68
CA ARG A 10 8.40 8.72 -18.07
C ARG A 10 7.23 9.42 -18.76
N THR A 11 6.07 9.43 -18.11
CA THR A 11 4.84 9.98 -18.69
C THR A 11 3.93 10.43 -17.56
N ARG A 12 3.19 11.52 -17.80
CA ARG A 12 2.10 12.01 -16.96
C ARG A 12 0.86 12.20 -17.82
N VAL A 13 -0.28 11.68 -17.38
CA VAL A 13 -1.56 11.80 -18.10
C VAL A 13 -2.71 11.95 -17.12
N THR A 14 -3.62 12.89 -17.39
CA THR A 14 -4.84 13.06 -16.61
C THR A 14 -5.86 11.98 -16.99
N VAL A 15 -6.34 11.25 -16.00
CA VAL A 15 -7.30 10.15 -16.16
C VAL A 15 -8.46 10.35 -15.17
N PRO A 16 -9.71 10.42 -15.65
CA PRO A 16 -10.88 10.41 -14.78
C PRO A 16 -11.05 9.03 -14.16
N LEU A 17 -11.00 8.94 -12.84
CA LEU A 17 -11.22 7.72 -12.07
C LEU A 17 -12.68 7.65 -11.61
N ARG A 18 -13.25 6.44 -11.64
CA ARG A 18 -14.60 6.15 -11.15
C ARG A 18 -14.57 4.89 -10.28
N PHE A 19 -15.22 4.95 -9.13
CA PHE A 19 -15.28 3.87 -8.16
C PHE A 19 -16.71 3.29 -8.08
N GLY A 20 -16.82 2.06 -7.58
CA GLY A 20 -18.09 1.32 -7.52
C GLY A 20 -19.15 1.94 -6.58
N ASP A 21 -18.74 2.82 -5.67
CA ASP A 21 -19.62 3.59 -4.78
C ASP A 21 -20.13 4.91 -5.42
N GLY A 22 -19.82 5.14 -6.70
CA GLY A 22 -20.19 6.35 -7.43
C GLY A 22 -19.20 7.51 -7.27
N TYR A 23 -18.18 7.39 -6.42
CA TYR A 23 -17.14 8.40 -6.30
C TYR A 23 -16.37 8.54 -7.61
N SER A 24 -16.07 9.78 -7.98
CA SER A 24 -15.31 10.10 -9.20
C SER A 24 -14.34 11.23 -8.91
N VAL A 25 -13.14 11.15 -9.48
CA VAL A 25 -12.08 12.15 -9.30
C VAL A 25 -11.15 12.15 -10.51
N ASP A 26 -10.69 13.31 -10.94
CA ASP A 26 -9.61 13.41 -11.92
C ASP A 26 -8.26 13.23 -11.24
N ALA A 27 -7.39 12.42 -11.84
CA ALA A 27 -6.07 12.13 -11.30
C ALA A 27 -5.01 12.20 -12.39
N ASP A 28 -3.81 12.66 -12.04
CA ASP A 28 -2.64 12.55 -12.89
C ASP A 28 -1.95 11.20 -12.63
N LEU A 29 -1.99 10.31 -13.62
CA LEU A 29 -1.25 9.05 -13.59
C LEU A 29 0.17 9.27 -14.10
N VAL A 30 1.16 8.89 -13.28
CA VAL A 30 2.58 9.09 -13.57
C VAL A 30 3.32 7.75 -13.57
N THR A 31 4.09 7.52 -14.63
CA THR A 31 4.97 6.35 -14.80
C THR A 31 6.44 6.77 -14.78
N PHE A 32 7.36 5.81 -14.60
CA PHE A 32 8.77 6.07 -14.33
C PHE A 32 9.71 5.24 -15.20
N HIS A 33 10.91 5.76 -15.43
CA HIS A 33 12.07 5.02 -15.94
C HIS A 33 13.05 4.76 -14.79
N GLY A 34 13.82 3.66 -14.88
CA GLY A 34 14.95 3.41 -13.99
C GLY A 34 14.60 3.02 -12.56
N LEU A 35 13.40 2.46 -12.32
CA LEU A 35 13.05 1.89 -11.02
C LEU A 35 13.92 0.67 -10.74
N ALA A 36 14.40 0.54 -9.50
CA ALA A 36 15.38 -0.45 -9.09
C ALA A 36 14.91 -1.90 -9.23
N ASP A 37 13.60 -2.13 -9.22
CA ASP A 37 12.99 -3.46 -9.37
C ASP A 37 12.42 -3.71 -10.78
N GLU A 38 12.60 -2.76 -11.70
CA GLU A 38 12.14 -2.80 -13.10
C GLU A 38 10.63 -3.00 -13.28
N LYS A 39 9.83 -2.88 -12.22
CA LYS A 39 8.38 -3.10 -12.28
C LYS A 39 7.63 -1.85 -12.74
N GLU A 40 6.45 -2.08 -13.30
CA GLU A 40 5.54 -1.02 -13.73
C GLU A 40 4.73 -0.45 -12.55
N HIS A 41 5.40 0.22 -11.62
CA HIS A 41 4.73 0.96 -10.56
C HIS A 41 4.04 2.21 -11.09
N LEU A 42 2.99 2.65 -10.39
CA LEU A 42 2.17 3.79 -10.79
C LEU A 42 2.06 4.79 -9.65
N ALA A 43 2.27 6.07 -9.93
CA ALA A 43 1.87 7.15 -9.03
C ALA A 43 0.55 7.75 -9.51
N VAL A 44 -0.39 7.92 -8.57
CA VAL A 44 -1.69 8.57 -8.78
C VAL A 44 -1.66 9.88 -8.00
N VAL A 45 -1.45 10.99 -8.72
CA VAL A 45 -1.41 12.33 -8.13
C VAL A 45 -2.83 12.90 -8.12
N LEU A 46 -3.27 13.32 -6.94
CA LEU A 46 -4.65 13.72 -6.67
C LEU A 46 -4.67 15.06 -5.92
N GLY A 47 -5.71 15.86 -6.18
CA GLY A 47 -5.91 17.15 -5.53
C GLY A 47 -4.89 18.21 -5.95
N LYS A 48 -4.87 19.32 -5.23
CA LYS A 48 -3.91 20.41 -5.48
C LYS A 48 -2.57 20.12 -4.81
N PRO A 49 -1.42 20.48 -5.40
CA PRO A 49 -0.12 20.34 -4.74
C PRO A 49 -0.12 21.01 -3.36
N ALA A 50 0.30 20.26 -2.34
CA ALA A 50 0.50 20.74 -0.98
C ALA A 50 1.99 20.80 -0.67
N ALA A 51 2.39 21.70 0.25
CA ALA A 51 3.77 21.83 0.68
C ALA A 51 4.31 20.54 1.32
N ASN A 52 3.45 19.81 2.01
CA ASN A 52 3.74 18.49 2.56
C ASN A 52 2.62 17.54 2.11
N PRO A 53 2.79 16.82 0.98
CA PRO A 53 1.72 16.03 0.39
C PRO A 53 1.34 14.84 1.27
N LEU A 54 0.06 14.49 1.28
CA LEU A 54 -0.40 13.21 1.85
C LEU A 54 -0.02 12.08 0.89
N VAL A 55 0.77 11.11 1.37
CA VAL A 55 1.26 10.00 0.57
C VAL A 55 0.79 8.66 1.10
N ARG A 56 0.25 7.82 0.21
CA ARG A 56 -0.09 6.43 0.49
C ARG A 56 0.82 5.49 -0.28
N LEU A 57 1.56 4.63 0.44
CA LEU A 57 2.20 3.46 -0.16
C LEU A 57 1.22 2.28 -0.18
N HIS A 58 0.61 2.01 -1.33
CA HIS A 58 -0.32 0.90 -1.52
C HIS A 58 0.39 -0.26 -2.23
N SER A 59 0.65 -1.34 -1.51
CA SER A 59 1.10 -2.59 -2.14
C SER A 59 -0.10 -3.25 -2.80
N GLU A 60 0.04 -3.56 -4.09
CA GLU A 60 -0.97 -4.23 -4.90
C GLU A 60 -1.62 -5.42 -4.18
N CYS A 61 -2.94 -5.50 -4.30
CA CYS A 61 -3.72 -6.66 -3.92
C CYS A 61 -4.83 -6.88 -4.94
N LEU A 62 -4.57 -7.62 -6.01
CA LEU A 62 -5.50 -7.85 -7.11
C LEU A 62 -6.88 -8.33 -6.62
N THR A 63 -6.87 -9.29 -5.69
CA THR A 63 -8.10 -9.83 -5.10
C THR A 63 -8.92 -8.78 -4.36
N GLY A 64 -8.28 -7.85 -3.64
CA GLY A 64 -8.96 -6.82 -2.86
C GLY A 64 -9.32 -5.59 -3.68
N ASP A 65 -8.36 -5.09 -4.45
CA ASP A 65 -8.44 -3.83 -5.19
C ASP A 65 -9.37 -3.94 -6.40
N VAL A 66 -9.35 -5.07 -7.11
CA VAL A 66 -10.10 -5.26 -8.36
C VAL A 66 -11.33 -6.15 -8.15
N PHE A 67 -11.19 -7.26 -7.43
CA PHE A 67 -12.28 -8.24 -7.26
C PHE A 67 -13.10 -8.05 -5.97
N GLY A 68 -12.79 -7.04 -5.14
CA GLY A 68 -13.57 -6.74 -3.94
C GLY A 68 -13.56 -7.84 -2.87
N SER A 69 -12.46 -8.60 -2.76
CA SER A 69 -12.35 -9.72 -1.82
C SER A 69 -12.59 -9.28 -0.37
N ALA A 70 -13.55 -9.94 0.28
CA ALA A 70 -13.83 -9.76 1.71
C ALA A 70 -12.77 -10.38 2.64
N ARG A 71 -11.78 -11.13 2.12
CA ARG A 71 -10.70 -11.75 2.93
C ARG A 71 -9.65 -10.75 3.42
N CYS A 72 -9.62 -9.55 2.83
CA CYS A 72 -8.69 -8.48 3.19
C CYS A 72 -9.40 -7.11 3.19
N ASP A 73 -8.71 -6.07 3.63
CA ASP A 73 -9.19 -4.69 3.68
C ASP A 73 -8.50 -3.78 2.65
N CYS A 74 -7.76 -4.35 1.68
CA CYS A 74 -6.97 -3.60 0.71
C CYS A 74 -7.81 -2.68 -0.20
N GLY A 75 -8.92 -3.19 -0.74
CA GLY A 75 -9.83 -2.40 -1.60
C GLY A 75 -10.43 -1.19 -0.86
N PRO A 76 -11.04 -1.38 0.33
CA PRO A 76 -11.51 -0.26 1.15
C PRO A 76 -10.41 0.76 1.50
N GLN A 77 -9.20 0.30 1.84
CA GLN A 77 -8.06 1.20 2.10
C GLN A 77 -7.60 1.96 0.87
N LEU A 78 -7.63 1.35 -0.32
CA LEU A 78 -7.34 2.04 -1.59
C LEU A 78 -8.34 3.16 -1.83
N ARG A 79 -9.64 2.86 -1.67
CA ARG A 79 -10.73 3.82 -1.85
C ARG A 79 -10.65 4.99 -0.87
N GLU A 80 -10.43 4.70 0.42
CA GLU A 80 -10.23 5.71 1.47
C GLU A 80 -9.02 6.61 1.16
N ALA A 81 -7.90 6.00 0.76
CA ALA A 81 -6.69 6.76 0.45
C ALA A 81 -6.90 7.72 -0.72
N VAL A 82 -7.58 7.28 -1.78
CA VAL A 82 -7.90 8.14 -2.92
C VAL A 82 -8.74 9.35 -2.47
N GLU A 83 -9.73 9.16 -1.59
CA GLU A 83 -10.55 10.25 -1.06
C GLU A 83 -9.72 11.28 -0.29
N GLN A 84 -8.99 10.81 0.71
CA GLN A 84 -8.24 11.69 1.60
C GLN A 84 -7.15 12.46 0.85
N ILE A 85 -6.50 11.80 -0.12
CA ILE A 85 -5.48 12.44 -0.93
C ILE A 85 -6.11 13.44 -1.89
N ALA A 86 -7.27 13.14 -2.50
CA ALA A 86 -7.97 14.10 -3.36
C ALA A 86 -8.38 15.37 -2.62
N GLU A 87 -8.80 15.25 -1.35
CA GLU A 87 -9.17 16.39 -0.51
C GLU A 87 -7.97 17.24 -0.08
N ARG A 88 -6.88 16.60 0.35
CA ARG A 88 -5.73 17.29 0.96
C ARG A 88 -4.64 17.66 -0.04
N GLY A 89 -4.58 16.96 -1.18
CA GLY A 89 -3.47 17.02 -2.12
C GLY A 89 -2.37 16.01 -1.79
N GLY A 90 -1.94 15.24 -2.79
CA GLY A 90 -0.79 14.35 -2.64
C GLY A 90 -0.73 13.22 -3.65
N VAL A 91 -0.19 12.07 -3.23
CA VAL A 91 0.17 10.97 -4.13
C VAL A 91 -0.14 9.61 -3.53
N LEU A 92 -0.85 8.77 -4.27
CA LEU A 92 -0.91 7.34 -4.01
C LEU A 92 0.12 6.61 -4.88
N LEU A 93 1.04 5.88 -4.27
CA LEU A 93 1.96 4.99 -4.97
C LEU A 93 1.37 3.57 -4.98
N TYR A 94 0.98 3.11 -6.17
CA TYR A 94 0.52 1.75 -6.40
C TYR A 94 1.73 0.88 -6.78
N LEU A 95 2.23 0.15 -5.79
CA LEU A 95 3.44 -0.66 -5.87
C LEU A 95 3.08 -2.09 -6.28
N ARG A 96 3.68 -2.59 -7.36
CA ARG A 96 3.47 -3.95 -7.90
C ARG A 96 4.17 -5.02 -7.03
N GLN A 97 3.71 -5.13 -5.79
CA GLN A 97 4.27 -5.95 -4.73
C GLN A 97 3.19 -6.86 -4.12
N GLU A 98 2.49 -7.57 -4.99
CA GLU A 98 1.44 -8.52 -4.63
C GLU A 98 1.91 -9.54 -3.58
N GLY A 99 1.02 -9.87 -2.65
CA GLY A 99 1.28 -10.88 -1.62
C GLY A 99 2.43 -10.53 -0.67
N ARG A 100 2.71 -9.24 -0.41
CA ARG A 100 3.93 -8.81 0.33
C ARG A 100 5.22 -9.21 -0.39
N GLY A 101 5.22 -9.15 -1.73
CA GLY A 101 6.39 -9.44 -2.55
C GLY A 101 6.53 -10.89 -3.00
N ILE A 102 5.71 -11.82 -2.47
CA ILE A 102 5.74 -13.23 -2.89
C ILE A 102 5.00 -13.49 -4.22
N GLY A 103 4.22 -12.52 -4.71
CA GLY A 103 3.43 -12.65 -5.93
C GLY A 103 2.05 -13.29 -5.74
N LEU A 104 1.23 -13.21 -6.81
CA LEU A 104 -0.18 -13.61 -6.76
C LEU A 104 -0.39 -15.11 -6.53
N TYR A 105 0.35 -15.96 -7.25
CA TYR A 105 0.14 -17.41 -7.20
C TYR A 105 0.49 -17.96 -5.81
N ASN A 106 1.66 -17.62 -5.30
CA ASN A 106 2.08 -17.97 -3.94
C ASN A 106 1.09 -17.48 -2.87
N LYS A 107 0.49 -16.29 -3.05
CA LYS A 107 -0.56 -15.80 -2.15
C LYS A 107 -1.81 -16.69 -2.19
N LEU A 108 -2.24 -17.13 -3.37
CA LEU A 108 -3.40 -18.02 -3.51
C LEU A 108 -3.10 -19.43 -2.99
N ASP A 109 -1.87 -19.93 -3.18
CA ASP A 109 -1.42 -21.19 -2.59
C ASP A 109 -1.43 -21.11 -1.05
N ALA A 110 -0.96 -19.99 -0.48
CA ALA A 110 -1.03 -19.74 0.95
C ALA A 110 -2.48 -19.69 1.46
N TYR A 111 -3.41 -19.11 0.68
CA TYR A 111 -4.85 -19.15 0.99
C TYR A 111 -5.41 -20.57 0.98
N ALA A 112 -5.01 -21.40 0.01
CA ALA A 112 -5.47 -22.79 -0.07
C ALA A 112 -5.00 -23.60 1.16
N LEU A 113 -3.79 -23.36 1.65
CA LEU A 113 -3.27 -23.96 2.88
C LEU A 113 -3.99 -23.43 4.13
N GLN A 114 -4.31 -22.14 4.17
CA GLN A 114 -5.09 -21.56 5.27
C GLN A 114 -6.51 -22.12 5.34
N ASP A 115 -7.14 -22.34 4.19
CA ASP A 115 -8.46 -22.97 4.11
C ASP A 115 -8.43 -24.44 4.59
N GLN A 116 -7.26 -25.08 4.63
CA GLN A 116 -7.02 -26.40 5.22
C GLN A 116 -6.68 -26.33 6.74
N GLY A 117 -6.68 -25.14 7.33
CA GLY A 117 -6.52 -24.93 8.77
C GLY A 117 -5.14 -24.46 9.21
N LEU A 118 -4.20 -24.21 8.29
CA LEU A 118 -2.91 -23.60 8.64
C LEU A 118 -3.11 -22.12 8.97
N ASP A 119 -2.36 -21.61 9.95
CA ASP A 119 -2.25 -20.16 10.10
C ASP A 119 -1.36 -19.56 8.99
N THR A 120 -1.34 -18.23 8.89
CA THR A 120 -0.58 -17.51 7.86
C THR A 120 0.91 -17.83 7.89
N TYR A 121 1.50 -18.02 9.07
CA TYR A 121 2.94 -18.28 9.20
C TYR A 121 3.26 -19.71 8.77
N ALA A 122 2.48 -20.68 9.24
CA ALA A 122 2.61 -22.08 8.86
C ALA A 122 2.41 -22.26 7.35
N ALA A 123 1.46 -21.56 6.74
CA ALA A 123 1.22 -21.59 5.30
C ALA A 123 2.42 -21.04 4.51
N ASN A 124 2.98 -19.89 4.91
CA ASN A 124 4.16 -19.31 4.25
C ASN A 124 5.40 -20.19 4.42
N ALA A 125 5.62 -20.73 5.62
CA ALA A 125 6.73 -21.63 5.91
C ALA A 125 6.64 -22.94 5.11
N ALA A 126 5.44 -23.52 4.96
CA ALA A 126 5.21 -24.71 4.14
C ALA A 126 5.53 -24.49 2.66
N LEU A 127 5.40 -23.25 2.18
CA LEU A 127 5.72 -22.85 0.81
C LEU A 127 7.18 -22.34 0.66
N GLY A 128 7.96 -22.29 1.73
CA GLY A 128 9.33 -21.77 1.72
C GLY A 128 9.42 -20.26 1.46
N LEU A 129 8.37 -19.50 1.80
CA LEU A 129 8.24 -18.08 1.49
C LEU A 129 8.70 -17.18 2.65
N PRO A 130 9.29 -16.01 2.36
CA PRO A 130 9.60 -15.03 3.39
C PRO A 130 8.30 -14.42 3.97
N GLU A 131 8.35 -13.97 5.23
CA GLU A 131 7.22 -13.34 5.90
C GLU A 131 6.84 -11.97 5.30
N ASP A 132 7.85 -11.24 4.84
CA ASP A 132 7.73 -9.98 4.10
C ASP A 132 8.90 -9.83 3.13
N GLY A 133 8.61 -9.81 1.83
CA GLY A 133 9.60 -9.61 0.75
C GLY A 133 9.53 -8.22 0.13
N ARG A 134 8.87 -7.26 0.77
CA ARG A 134 8.71 -5.90 0.22
C ARG A 134 9.98 -5.08 0.35
N ASP A 135 10.27 -4.31 -0.68
CA ASP A 135 11.36 -3.33 -0.73
C ASP A 135 10.78 -1.98 -1.17
N TYR A 136 10.93 -0.94 -0.36
CA TYR A 136 10.41 0.39 -0.67
C TYR A 136 11.39 1.29 -1.45
N THR A 137 12.51 0.75 -1.92
CA THR A 137 13.47 1.48 -2.75
C THR A 137 12.81 2.14 -3.97
N ALA A 138 11.99 1.38 -4.71
CA ALA A 138 11.27 1.92 -5.87
C ALA A 138 10.28 3.03 -5.47
N ALA A 139 9.65 2.91 -4.30
CA ALA A 139 8.75 3.96 -3.79
C ALA A 139 9.51 5.27 -3.48
N ALA A 140 10.68 5.18 -2.84
CA ALA A 140 11.52 6.34 -2.58
C ALA A 140 12.03 6.99 -3.89
N GLN A 141 12.43 6.18 -4.87
CA GLN A 141 12.80 6.67 -6.21
C GLN A 141 11.65 7.41 -6.90
N MET A 142 10.42 6.88 -6.84
CA MET A 142 9.23 7.56 -7.38
C MET A 142 8.97 8.90 -6.71
N LEU A 143 9.09 8.98 -5.38
CA LEU A 143 8.91 10.24 -4.62
C LEU A 143 9.96 11.28 -5.01
N GLN A 144 11.23 10.89 -5.06
CA GLN A 144 12.33 11.77 -5.49
C GLN A 144 12.14 12.26 -6.92
N ALA A 145 11.73 11.38 -7.85
CA ALA A 145 11.43 11.76 -9.22
C ALA A 145 10.24 12.73 -9.35
N LEU A 146 9.32 12.72 -8.39
CA LEU A 146 8.23 13.69 -8.26
C LEU A 146 8.63 14.98 -7.53
N GLY A 147 9.86 15.07 -7.03
CA GLY A 147 10.33 16.21 -6.24
C GLY A 147 9.79 16.22 -4.81
N ILE A 148 9.42 15.06 -4.26
CA ILE A 148 8.89 14.91 -2.90
C ILE A 148 9.99 14.33 -2.00
N ASP A 149 10.51 15.16 -1.11
CA ASP A 149 11.52 14.81 -0.10
C ASP A 149 10.94 14.77 1.32
N SER A 150 9.81 15.44 1.56
CA SER A 150 9.01 15.41 2.79
C SER A 150 7.55 15.09 2.48
N LEU A 151 6.91 14.31 3.35
CA LEU A 151 5.50 13.92 3.22
C LEU A 151 4.82 13.65 4.57
N ASP A 152 3.48 13.63 4.53
CA ASP A 152 2.65 12.98 5.55
C ASP A 152 2.26 11.58 5.07
N LEU A 153 2.58 10.55 5.86
CA LEU A 153 2.39 9.16 5.47
C LEU A 153 1.02 8.64 5.93
N LEU A 154 0.15 8.29 4.99
CA LEU A 154 -1.12 7.62 5.24
C LEU A 154 -0.91 6.12 5.47
N SER A 155 -0.65 5.72 6.72
CA SER A 155 -0.40 4.33 7.07
C SER A 155 -0.61 3.98 8.55
N ASN A 156 -1.15 2.79 8.79
CA ASN A 156 -1.16 2.13 10.10
C ASN A 156 0.10 1.30 10.39
N ASN A 157 0.99 1.11 9.42
CA ASN A 157 2.23 0.35 9.61
C ASN A 157 3.36 1.28 10.07
N PRO A 158 3.87 1.17 11.31
CA PRO A 158 5.01 1.97 11.76
C PRO A 158 6.27 1.72 10.92
N ASP A 159 6.53 0.47 10.51
CA ASP A 159 7.74 0.06 9.80
C ASP A 159 7.90 0.77 8.45
N LYS A 160 6.78 1.14 7.81
CA LYS A 160 6.81 1.89 6.53
C LYS A 160 7.45 3.27 6.68
N ALA A 161 7.24 3.92 7.83
CA ALA A 161 7.81 5.23 8.07
C ALA A 161 9.33 5.14 8.23
N ASP A 162 9.80 4.14 8.97
CA ASP A 162 11.22 3.95 9.23
C ASP A 162 11.97 3.55 7.96
N GLN A 163 11.41 2.63 7.16
CA GLN A 163 12.00 2.25 5.87
C GLN A 163 12.11 3.43 4.89
N LEU A 164 11.11 4.32 4.85
CA LEU A 164 11.19 5.53 4.02
C LEU A 164 12.28 6.49 4.51
N ARG A 165 12.43 6.66 5.83
CA ARG A 165 13.49 7.50 6.41
C ARG A 165 14.88 6.95 6.09
N ASP A 166 15.06 5.64 6.19
CA ASP A 166 16.31 4.96 5.83
C ASP A 166 16.67 5.13 4.34
N LEU A 167 15.65 5.34 3.49
CA LEU A 167 15.79 5.63 2.06
C LEU A 167 15.89 7.14 1.76
N GLY A 168 15.99 7.99 2.79
CA GLY A 168 16.21 9.43 2.64
C GLY A 168 14.94 10.26 2.42
N ILE A 169 13.76 9.71 2.70
CA ILE A 169 12.48 10.45 2.64
C ILE A 169 12.07 10.89 4.05
N THR A 170 11.80 12.17 4.23
CA THR A 170 11.32 12.72 5.49
C THR A 170 9.84 12.42 5.68
N VAL A 171 9.51 11.68 6.73
CA VAL A 171 8.11 11.43 7.14
C VAL A 171 7.77 12.35 8.31
N SER A 172 7.09 13.47 8.00
CA SER A 172 6.75 14.54 8.94
C SER A 172 5.68 14.10 9.94
N HIS A 173 4.56 13.59 9.43
CA HIS A 173 3.52 12.99 10.26
C HIS A 173 3.07 11.65 9.70
N ARG A 174 2.52 10.80 10.59
CA ARG A 174 1.86 9.56 10.20
C ARG A 174 0.36 9.73 10.43
N VAL A 175 -0.41 9.67 9.35
CA VAL A 175 -1.86 9.75 9.38
C VAL A 175 -2.41 8.32 9.36
N PRO A 176 -3.21 7.90 10.35
CA PRO A 176 -3.77 6.56 10.36
C PRO A 176 -4.82 6.40 9.25
N THR A 177 -4.94 5.19 8.71
CA THR A 177 -6.08 4.77 7.89
C THR A 177 -7.18 4.18 8.76
N GLY A 178 -8.42 4.21 8.25
CA GLY A 178 -9.52 3.46 8.81
C GLY A 178 -9.25 1.95 8.88
N VAL A 179 -10.05 1.26 9.70
CA VAL A 179 -10.04 -0.20 9.83
C VAL A 179 -11.36 -0.72 9.28
N PHE A 180 -11.31 -1.50 8.20
CA PHE A 180 -12.51 -1.98 7.52
C PHE A 180 -12.68 -3.47 7.80
N THR A 181 -13.48 -3.79 8.82
CA THR A 181 -13.72 -5.18 9.24
C THR A 181 -14.88 -5.82 8.48
N THR A 182 -14.73 -7.10 8.14
CA THR A 182 -15.76 -8.01 7.64
C THR A 182 -15.68 -9.31 8.43
N ALA A 183 -16.75 -10.10 8.45
CA ALA A 183 -16.73 -11.42 9.11
C ALA A 183 -15.58 -12.34 8.63
N HIS A 184 -15.12 -12.15 7.38
CA HIS A 184 -14.05 -12.94 6.76
C HIS A 184 -12.64 -12.42 7.05
N ASN A 185 -12.46 -11.11 7.30
CA ASN A 185 -11.13 -10.51 7.49
C ASN A 185 -10.78 -10.28 8.97
N VAL A 186 -11.70 -10.43 9.93
CA VAL A 186 -11.42 -10.20 11.37
C VAL A 186 -10.25 -11.06 11.86
N ARG A 187 -10.21 -12.35 11.47
CA ARG A 187 -9.08 -13.24 11.83
C ARG A 187 -7.76 -12.77 11.23
N TYR A 188 -7.78 -12.36 9.96
CA TYR A 188 -6.62 -11.81 9.26
C TYR A 188 -6.12 -10.51 9.92
N LEU A 189 -7.02 -9.56 10.21
CA LEU A 189 -6.69 -8.30 10.85
C LEU A 189 -6.15 -8.50 12.27
N ARG A 190 -6.73 -9.42 13.05
CA ARG A 190 -6.20 -9.80 14.37
C ARG A 190 -4.79 -10.38 14.28
N ALA A 191 -4.54 -11.32 13.37
CA ALA A 191 -3.21 -11.88 13.15
C ALA A 191 -2.19 -10.78 12.79
N LYS A 192 -2.59 -9.86 11.90
CA LYS A 192 -1.78 -8.70 11.52
C LYS A 192 -1.42 -7.82 12.72
N VAL A 193 -2.40 -7.46 13.58
CA VAL A 193 -2.17 -6.64 14.79
C VAL A 193 -1.12 -7.29 15.70
N LEU A 194 -1.32 -8.58 16.01
CA LEU A 194 -0.47 -9.32 16.95
C LEU A 194 0.98 -9.46 16.45
N GLN A 195 1.18 -9.53 15.14
CA GLN A 195 2.49 -9.75 14.52
C GLN A 195 3.28 -8.47 14.24
N THR A 196 2.67 -7.28 14.12
CA THR A 196 3.33 -6.09 13.55
C THR A 196 3.31 -4.82 14.43
N GLN A 197 3.15 -4.94 15.76
CA GLN A 197 3.09 -3.81 16.71
C GLN A 197 2.20 -2.63 16.24
N HIS A 198 1.14 -2.93 15.48
CA HIS A 198 0.28 -1.89 14.91
C HIS A 198 -0.52 -1.18 16.00
N THR A 199 -0.49 0.16 16.02
CA THR A 199 -1.50 1.00 16.69
C THR A 199 -2.82 0.92 15.93
N LEU A 200 -3.53 -0.19 16.07
CA LEU A 200 -4.93 -0.31 15.67
C LEU A 200 -5.78 -0.12 16.94
N PRO A 201 -6.77 0.77 16.94
CA PRO A 201 -7.74 0.81 18.03
C PRO A 201 -8.53 -0.52 18.03
N LEU A 202 -8.15 -1.41 18.95
CA LEU A 202 -8.81 -2.69 19.22
C LEU A 202 -10.30 -2.66 19.65
N PRO A 203 -10.92 -1.55 20.13
CA PRO A 203 -12.29 -1.60 20.67
C PRO A 203 -13.40 -2.04 19.68
N GLU A 204 -13.16 -2.00 18.37
CA GLU A 204 -14.18 -2.36 17.37
C GLU A 204 -14.15 -3.84 16.96
N LEU A 205 -13.19 -4.64 17.44
CA LEU A 205 -13.07 -6.07 17.08
C LEU A 205 -13.99 -7.00 17.90
N THR A 206 -14.88 -6.45 18.73
CA THR A 206 -15.74 -7.19 19.67
C THR A 206 -17.24 -7.02 19.46
N ALA A 207 -17.71 -6.37 18.39
CA ALA A 207 -19.15 -6.21 18.16
C ALA A 207 -19.64 -6.98 16.93
N GLY A 208 -20.35 -8.09 17.18
CA GLY A 208 -21.26 -8.76 16.24
C GLY A 208 -20.75 -10.05 15.64
#